data_AF-A0A517THH8-F1
#
_entry.id   AF-A0A517THH8-F1
#
_cell.length_a   1.000
_cell.length_b   1.000
_cell.length_c   1.000
_cell.angle_alpha   90.00
_cell.angle_beta   90.00
_cell.angle_gamma   90.00
#
_symmetry.space_group_name_H-M   'P 1'
#
loop_
_entity.id
_entity.type
_entity.pdbx_description
1 polymer ?
#
loop_
_entity_poly.entity_id
_entity_poly.type
_entity_poly.pdbx_seq_one_letter_code
_entity_poly.pdbx_strand_id
1 'polypeptide(L)'
;MSDPAKLYDEADQLKASGDLAGAAAKLAEALEADDSYALGHAAMAVVQQKLGEHEKAIEHAKKVCELEPTDAFSYTALSVTYQRAWAGTQNQQYIQLAEDAMAKSREIEAGA
;
A
#
# COMPACT_ATOMS: atom_id res chain seq x y z
N MET A 1 12.61 6.54 20.80
CA MET A 1 12.15 5.94 19.54
C MET A 1 10.65 5.93 19.59
N SER A 2 9.99 6.46 18.57
CA SER A 2 8.53 6.43 18.46
C SER A 2 8.10 5.00 18.10
N ASP A 3 6.98 4.53 18.64
CA ASP A 3 6.42 3.21 18.35
C ASP A 3 5.69 3.25 16.99
N PRO A 4 6.13 2.49 15.97
CA PRO A 4 5.48 2.45 14.65
C PRO A 4 3.99 2.12 14.72
N ALA A 5 3.56 1.27 15.66
CA ALA A 5 2.17 0.90 15.83
C ALA A 5 1.31 2.09 16.31
N LYS A 6 1.84 2.86 17.27
CA LYS A 6 1.16 4.07 17.75
C LYS A 6 1.06 5.14 16.65
N LEU A 7 2.13 5.35 15.89
CA LEU A 7 2.13 6.29 14.77
C LEU A 7 1.13 5.88 13.68
N TYR A 8 0.99 4.57 13.44
CA TYR A 8 -0.04 4.03 12.56
C TYR A 8 -1.46 4.30 13.05
N ASP A 9 -1.74 4.09 14.33
CA ASP A 9 -3.06 4.38 14.91
C ASP A 9 -3.41 5.88 14.79
N GLU A 10 -2.44 6.77 15.03
CA GLU A 10 -2.60 8.21 14.82
C GLU A 10 -2.89 8.53 13.35
N ALA A 11 -2.16 7.90 12.43
CA ALA A 11 -2.40 8.06 11.00
C ALA A 11 -3.79 7.57 10.58
N ASP A 12 -4.28 6.47 11.14
CA ASP A 12 -5.60 5.93 10.82
C ASP A 12 -6.72 6.89 11.28
N GLN A 13 -6.57 7.49 12.45
CA GLN A 13 -7.48 8.53 12.95
C GLN A 13 -7.49 9.78 12.05
N LEU A 14 -6.31 10.25 11.62
CA LEU A 14 -6.19 11.38 10.70
C LEU A 14 -6.81 11.07 9.34
N LYS A 15 -6.58 9.87 8.80
CA LYS A 15 -7.21 9.41 7.57
C LYS A 15 -8.73 9.36 7.71
N ALA A 16 -9.25 8.90 8.85
CA ALA A 16 -10.68 8.84 9.13
C ALA A 16 -11.33 10.22 9.28
N SER A 17 -10.60 11.22 9.78
CA SER A 17 -11.05 12.62 9.85
C SER A 17 -10.92 13.36 8.52
N GLY A 18 -10.32 12.74 7.50
CA GLY A 18 -10.11 13.30 6.17
C GLY A 18 -8.78 14.05 5.99
N ASP A 19 -7.96 14.14 7.04
CA ASP A 19 -6.61 14.69 6.97
C ASP A 19 -5.62 13.65 6.41
N LEU A 20 -5.69 13.49 5.08
CA LEU A 20 -4.83 12.55 4.36
C LEU A 20 -3.35 12.97 4.39
N ALA A 21 -3.06 14.27 4.42
CA ALA A 21 -1.70 14.78 4.48
C ALA A 21 -1.07 14.50 5.86
N GLY A 22 -1.82 14.76 6.94
CA GLY A 22 -1.42 14.40 8.29
C GLY A 22 -1.23 12.88 8.46
N ALA A 23 -2.13 12.07 7.90
CA ALA A 23 -1.99 10.62 7.90
C ALA A 23 -0.70 10.16 7.21
N ALA A 24 -0.40 10.72 6.03
CA ALA A 24 0.83 10.40 5.30
C ALA A 24 2.09 10.79 6.10
N ALA A 25 2.07 11.94 6.77
CA ALA A 25 3.18 12.38 7.62
C ALA A 25 3.43 11.40 8.78
N LYS A 26 2.35 10.97 9.47
CA LYS A 26 2.47 10.00 10.56
C LYS A 26 2.94 8.63 10.11
N LEU A 27 2.51 8.18 8.94
CA LEU A 27 3.00 6.95 8.34
C LEU A 27 4.47 7.06 7.92
N ALA A 28 4.91 8.21 7.43
CA ALA A 28 6.33 8.44 7.15
C ALA A 28 7.16 8.32 8.42
N GLU A 29 6.75 8.96 9.52
CA GLU A 29 7.42 8.80 10.84
C GLU A 29 7.45 7.33 11.29
N ALA A 30 6.37 6.57 11.05
CA ALA A 30 6.31 5.15 11.42
C ALA A 30 7.33 4.32 10.62
N LEU A 31 7.46 4.62 9.33
CA LEU A 31 8.39 3.95 8.42
C LEU A 31 9.84 4.39 8.61
N GLU A 32 10.09 5.60 9.12
CA GLU A 32 11.42 6.02 9.56
C GLU A 32 11.86 5.27 10.83
N ALA A 33 10.91 4.90 11.69
CA ALA A 33 11.18 4.10 12.88
C ALA A 33 11.35 2.61 12.55
N ASP A 34 10.58 2.09 11.59
CA ASP A 34 10.67 0.70 11.10
C ASP A 34 10.26 0.62 9.61
N ASP A 35 11.24 0.49 8.73
CA ASP A 35 11.04 0.37 7.27
C ASP A 35 10.48 -0.99 6.84
N SER A 36 10.41 -1.95 7.77
CA SER A 36 9.86 -3.29 7.56
C SER A 36 8.42 -3.39 8.06
N TYR A 37 7.84 -2.29 8.55
CA TYR A 37 6.49 -2.27 9.06
C TYR A 37 5.45 -2.34 7.92
N ALA A 38 5.09 -3.56 7.53
CA ALA A 38 4.22 -3.86 6.40
C ALA A 38 2.85 -3.16 6.48
N LEU A 39 2.24 -3.07 7.67
CA LEU A 39 0.98 -2.35 7.86
C LEU A 39 1.13 -0.85 7.60
N GLY A 40 2.27 -0.26 7.97
CA GLY A 40 2.61 1.13 7.65
C GLY A 40 2.69 1.37 6.15
N HIS A 41 3.39 0.50 5.42
CA HIS A 41 3.44 0.55 3.96
C HIS A 41 2.04 0.38 3.32
N ALA A 42 1.24 -0.58 3.80
CA ALA A 42 -0.11 -0.81 3.29
C ALA A 42 -1.02 0.40 3.50
N ALA A 43 -1.01 1.01 4.69
CA ALA A 43 -1.77 2.23 4.96
C ALA A 43 -1.29 3.41 4.13
N MET A 44 0.04 3.55 3.94
CA MET A 44 0.61 4.61 3.13
C MET A 44 0.18 4.48 1.67
N ALA A 45 0.17 3.26 1.11
CA ALA A 45 -0.37 3.00 -0.22
C ALA A 45 -1.82 3.47 -0.36
N VAL A 46 -2.69 3.18 0.62
CA VAL A 46 -4.10 3.61 0.62
C VAL A 46 -4.23 5.13 0.71
N VAL A 47 -3.44 5.78 1.57
CA VAL A 47 -3.47 7.25 1.74
C VAL A 47 -2.99 7.94 0.46
N GLN A 48 -1.89 7.49 -0.12
CA GLN A 48 -1.36 8.04 -1.38
C GLN A 48 -2.34 7.85 -2.55
N GLN A 49 -3.06 6.72 -2.62
CA GLN A 49 -4.14 6.54 -3.60
C GLN A 49 -5.26 7.58 -3.44
N LYS A 50 -5.66 7.88 -2.20
CA LYS A 50 -6.69 8.89 -1.92
C LYS A 50 -6.22 10.31 -2.24
N LEU A 51 -4.91 10.56 -2.15
CA LEU A 51 -4.27 11.82 -2.54
C LEU A 51 -4.07 11.95 -4.07
N GLY A 52 -4.30 10.89 -4.85
CA GLY A 52 -4.05 10.86 -6.29
C GLY A 52 -2.58 10.58 -6.66
N GLU A 53 -1.74 10.30 -5.68
CA GLU A 53 -0.30 10.03 -5.84
C GLU A 53 -0.09 8.54 -6.19
N HIS A 54 -0.59 8.14 -7.35
CA HIS A 54 -0.69 6.72 -7.74
C HIS A 54 0.66 6.00 -7.81
N GLU A 55 1.72 6.66 -8.26
CA GLU A 55 3.06 6.07 -8.35
C GLU A 55 3.63 5.75 -6.96
N LYS A 56 3.56 6.72 -6.03
CA LYS A 56 3.98 6.51 -4.63
C LYS A 56 3.18 5.40 -3.97
N ALA A 57 1.88 5.33 -4.24
CA ALA A 57 1.06 4.25 -3.71
C ALA A 57 1.52 2.87 -4.19
N ILE A 58 1.90 2.75 -5.47
CA ILE A 58 2.44 1.51 -6.03
C ILE A 58 3.76 1.14 -5.34
N GLU A 59 4.66 2.10 -5.11
CA GLU A 59 5.93 1.85 -4.42
C GLU A 59 5.70 1.23 -3.03
N HIS A 60 4.81 1.81 -2.23
CA HIS A 60 4.49 1.26 -0.92
C HIS A 60 3.79 -0.11 -1.01
N ALA A 61 2.85 -0.31 -1.94
CA ALA A 61 2.18 -1.60 -2.11
C ALA A 61 3.14 -2.72 -2.56
N LYS A 62 4.12 -2.40 -3.43
CA LYS A 62 5.20 -3.33 -3.81
C LYS A 62 6.03 -3.71 -2.59
N LYS A 63 6.37 -2.74 -1.75
CA LYS A 63 7.14 -2.99 -0.53
C LYS A 63 6.42 -3.95 0.41
N VAL A 64 5.10 -3.87 0.55
CA VAL A 64 4.33 -4.86 1.32
C VAL A 64 4.52 -6.27 0.74
N CYS A 65 4.43 -6.43 -0.58
CA CYS A 65 4.64 -7.73 -1.24
C CYS A 65 6.09 -8.25 -1.11
N GLU A 66 7.09 -7.35 -0.99
CA GLU A 66 8.47 -7.74 -0.73
C GLU A 66 8.67 -8.22 0.72
N LEU A 67 7.97 -7.60 1.68
CA LEU A 67 8.01 -7.96 3.10
C LEU A 67 7.22 -9.25 3.37
N GLU A 68 6.09 -9.43 2.70
CA GLU A 68 5.15 -10.54 2.86
C GLU A 68 4.98 -11.32 1.53
N PRO A 69 6.02 -12.00 1.02
CA PRO A 69 6.01 -12.61 -0.31
C PRO A 69 5.09 -13.85 -0.42
N THR A 70 4.61 -14.36 0.70
CA THR A 70 3.69 -15.51 0.79
C THR A 70 2.29 -15.09 1.19
N ASP A 71 2.01 -13.79 1.32
CA ASP A 71 0.68 -13.29 1.63
C ASP A 71 -0.09 -12.97 0.34
N ALA A 72 -1.10 -13.77 0.03
CA ALA A 72 -1.96 -13.53 -1.12
C ALA A 72 -2.68 -12.16 -1.05
N PHE A 73 -3.05 -11.71 0.16
CA PHE A 73 -3.76 -10.45 0.33
C PHE A 73 -2.92 -9.26 -0.11
N SER A 74 -1.61 -9.29 0.15
CA SER A 74 -0.65 -8.27 -0.28
C SER A 74 -0.63 -8.11 -1.81
N TYR A 75 -0.62 -9.22 -2.56
CA TYR A 75 -0.67 -9.18 -4.02
C TYR A 75 -2.03 -8.76 -4.57
N THR A 76 -3.13 -9.13 -3.91
CA THR A 76 -4.46 -8.60 -4.23
C THR A 76 -4.51 -7.09 -4.03
N ALA A 77 -3.96 -6.57 -2.92
CA ALA A 77 -3.91 -5.14 -2.65
C ALA A 77 -3.04 -4.39 -3.67
N LEU A 78 -1.91 -4.98 -4.10
CA LEU A 78 -1.08 -4.44 -5.17
C LEU A 78 -1.83 -4.37 -6.51
N SER A 79 -2.60 -5.40 -6.86
CA SER A 79 -3.45 -5.38 -8.06
C SER A 79 -4.47 -4.24 -8.04
N VAL A 80 -5.20 -4.10 -6.93
CA VAL A 80 -6.17 -3.00 -6.76
C VAL A 80 -5.48 -1.63 -6.85
N THR A 81 -4.26 -1.52 -6.34
CA THR A 81 -3.45 -0.30 -6.42
C THR A 81 -3.11 0.05 -7.87
N TYR A 82 -2.73 -0.93 -8.70
CA TYR A 82 -2.54 -0.74 -10.13
C TYR A 82 -3.83 -0.37 -10.87
N GLN A 83 -4.95 -1.02 -10.56
CA GLN A 83 -6.24 -0.69 -11.18
C GLN A 83 -6.64 0.78 -10.93
N ARG A 84 -6.41 1.27 -9.70
CA ARG A 84 -6.65 2.68 -9.36
C ARG A 84 -5.65 3.60 -10.06
N ALA A 85 -4.39 3.21 -10.16
CA ALA A 85 -3.39 3.95 -10.92
C ALA A 85 -3.76 4.05 -12.40
N TRP A 86 -4.27 2.97 -13.00
CA TRP A 86 -4.81 2.99 -14.36
C TRP A 86 -5.99 3.96 -14.47
N ALA A 87 -6.96 3.91 -13.55
CA ALA A 87 -8.11 4.81 -13.57
C ALA A 87 -7.71 6.30 -13.46
N GLY A 88 -6.66 6.62 -12.69
CA GLY A 88 -6.17 7.99 -12.52
C GLY A 88 -5.24 8.49 -13.63
N THR A 89 -4.46 7.61 -14.26
CA THR A 89 -3.40 7.98 -15.22
C THR A 89 -3.68 7.57 -16.66
N GLN A 90 -4.60 6.62 -16.88
CA GLN A 90 -4.84 5.93 -18.16
C GLN A 90 -3.62 5.20 -18.74
N ASN A 91 -2.57 4.97 -17.93
CA ASN A 91 -1.41 4.19 -18.37
C ASN A 91 -1.78 2.70 -18.47
N GLN A 92 -1.82 2.18 -19.70
CA GLN A 92 -2.19 0.80 -20.00
C GLN A 92 -1.27 -0.24 -19.35
N GLN A 93 -0.02 0.13 -19.03
CA GLN A 93 0.91 -0.77 -18.36
C GLN A 93 0.35 -1.30 -17.02
N TYR A 94 -0.42 -0.47 -16.32
CA TYR A 94 -1.02 -0.85 -15.04
C TYR A 94 -2.11 -1.93 -15.16
N ILE A 95 -2.70 -2.12 -16.35
CA ILE A 95 -3.63 -3.23 -16.57
C ILE A 95 -2.87 -4.56 -16.47
N GLN A 96 -1.77 -4.70 -17.23
CA GLN A 96 -0.96 -5.91 -17.21
C GLN A 96 -0.39 -6.17 -15.82
N LEU A 97 0.14 -5.14 -15.15
CA LEU A 97 0.69 -5.26 -13.80
C LEU A 97 -0.38 -5.65 -12.77
N ALA A 98 -1.63 -5.20 -12.93
CA ALA A 98 -2.74 -5.62 -12.08
C ALA A 98 -3.09 -7.10 -12.27
N GLU A 99 -3.09 -7.58 -13.51
CA GLU A 99 -3.33 -8.99 -13.85
C GLU A 99 -2.24 -9.89 -13.30
N ASP A 100 -0.97 -9.50 -13.48
CA ASP A 100 0.19 -10.23 -12.98
C ASP A 100 0.15 -10.36 -11.45
N ALA A 101 -0.18 -9.26 -10.74
CA ALA A 101 -0.35 -9.28 -9.29
C ALA A 101 -1.51 -10.20 -8.85
N MET A 102 -2.64 -10.20 -9.55
CA MET A 102 -3.75 -11.14 -9.26
C MET A 102 -3.38 -12.59 -9.53
N ALA A 103 -2.66 -12.86 -10.61
CA ALA A 103 -2.16 -14.19 -10.92
C ALA A 103 -1.28 -14.69 -9.78
N LYS A 104 -0.37 -13.83 -9.29
CA LYS A 104 0.51 -14.15 -8.15
C LYS A 104 -0.27 -14.44 -6.87
N SER A 105 -1.28 -13.63 -6.56
CA SER A 105 -2.18 -13.89 -5.42
C SER A 105 -2.80 -15.28 -5.50
N ARG A 106 -3.36 -15.64 -6.66
CA ARG A 106 -4.01 -16.95 -6.87
C ARG A 106 -3.04 -18.12 -6.80
N GLU A 107 -1.82 -17.95 -7.31
CA GLU A 107 -0.77 -18.96 -7.20
C GLU A 107 -0.43 -19.26 -5.73
N ILE A 108 -0.33 -18.21 -4.89
CA ILE A 108 -0.07 -18.34 -3.47
C ILE A 108 -1.24 -19.06 -2.77
N GLU A 109 -2.49 -18.64 -3.03
CA GLU A 109 -3.67 -19.29 -2.46
C GLU A 109 -3.80 -20.76 -2.86
N ALA A 110 -3.46 -21.10 -4.10
CA ALA A 110 -3.52 -22.48 -4.60
C ALA A 110 -2.39 -23.38 -4.05
N GLY A 111 -1.32 -22.77 -3.52
CA GLY A 111 -0.17 -23.47 -2.94
C GLY A 111 -0.18 -23.54 -1.40
N ALA A 112 -1.15 -22.92 -0.73
CA ALA A 112 -1.28 -22.84 0.73
C ALA A 112 -2.05 -24.01 1.37
#